data_AF-A0A0N0V2D1-F1
#
_entry.id   AF-A0A0N0V2D1-F1
#
_cell.length_a   1.000
_cell.length_b   1.000
_cell.length_c   1.000
_cell.angle_alpha   90.00
_cell.angle_beta   90.00
_cell.angle_gamma   90.00
#
_symmetry.space_group_name_H-M   'P 1'
#
loop_
_entity.id
_entity.type
_entity.pdbx_description
1 polymer ?
#
loop_
_entity_poly.entity_id
_entity_poly.type
_entity_poly.pdbx_seq_one_letter_code
_entity_poly.pdbx_strand_id
1 'polypeptide(L)'
;MKINNQAEINQPAVIEAAIIKCKTKFNSIVDELLSITKDANEVEEFIFKHLLELGLMFLNLYFLKFNNGNYGKTIKTVEGDAIRGDKSERKYFSIFGKITINRHLYHVKGKTIAVLDMILNLPKRQYSYLLSELASTLAVNKAYGNVVYFLKKFFSINLSVSAAETIVDGSSNEYEEYYSELINTKDVQDTQKQEIYTVASFDCKGVPVIKKEAAKIIARLGKGEKKQKKKEALVGVKYNIAPNVRTAEEVATNLVYPDQEKEKSSEKGCKKNKAQNKRYIASLEKPKKLVMQEIHETIKNEDFTKNPLLCVMDGALILWQLFEEVFADIANKILILDIIHVVEYIWKVAHVKHKEGSQKAKKYVYEKLLLILQGNVSIYIKELQ
;
A
#
# COMPACT_ATOMS: atom_id res chain seq x y z
N MET A 1 -4.28 -2.11 31.61
CA MET A 1 -3.43 -2.38 32.79
C MET A 1 -2.96 -1.04 33.34
N LYS A 2 -3.53 -0.53 34.45
CA LYS A 2 -3.00 0.69 35.11
C LYS A 2 -1.80 0.28 35.94
N ILE A 3 -0.62 0.30 35.34
CA ILE A 3 0.64 0.12 36.08
C ILE A 3 0.97 1.49 36.67
N ASN A 4 0.99 1.61 38.00
CA ASN A 4 1.43 2.83 38.67
C ASN A 4 2.84 3.17 38.16
N ASN A 5 2.95 4.31 37.51
CA ASN A 5 4.10 4.72 36.70
C ASN A 5 5.25 5.28 37.55
N GLN A 6 5.56 4.59 38.66
CA GLN A 6 6.71 4.88 39.51
C GLN A 6 7.70 3.72 39.37
N ALA A 7 8.33 3.62 38.20
CA ALA A 7 9.66 3.03 38.18
C ALA A 7 10.55 3.94 39.02
N GLU A 8 10.99 3.48 40.18
CA GLU A 8 12.07 4.16 40.91
C GLU A 8 13.24 4.35 39.93
N ILE A 9 13.67 5.60 39.76
CA ILE A 9 14.80 6.00 38.91
C ILE A 9 16.08 5.47 39.58
N ASN A 10 16.32 4.17 39.48
CA ASN A 10 17.41 3.50 40.18
C ASN A 10 18.58 3.27 39.20
N GLN A 11 19.10 4.36 38.64
CA GLN A 11 20.42 4.43 37.98
C GLN A 11 20.87 5.88 37.60
N PRO A 12 20.79 6.87 38.51
CA PRO A 12 21.07 8.26 38.18
C PRO A 12 22.49 8.48 37.60
N ALA A 13 23.51 7.80 38.14
CA ALA A 13 24.88 7.91 37.65
C ALA A 13 25.07 7.38 36.21
N VAL A 14 24.36 6.32 35.81
CA VAL A 14 24.44 5.75 34.46
C VAL A 14 23.75 6.68 33.45
N ILE A 15 22.60 7.24 33.83
CA ILE A 15 21.86 8.22 33.02
C ILE A 15 22.71 9.49 32.85
N GLU A 16 23.30 10.00 33.93
CA GLU A 16 24.15 11.19 33.90
C GLU A 16 25.38 10.99 33.02
N ALA A 17 26.06 9.84 33.14
CA ALA A 17 27.18 9.49 32.27
C ALA A 17 26.75 9.41 30.78
N ALA A 18 25.56 8.88 30.50
CA ALA A 18 25.02 8.85 29.13
C ALA A 18 24.69 10.26 28.60
N ILE A 19 24.14 11.14 29.44
CA ILE A 19 23.88 12.55 29.10
C ILE A 19 25.19 13.28 28.76
N ILE A 20 26.23 13.09 29.58
CA ILE A 20 27.56 13.68 29.34
C ILE A 20 28.09 13.20 28.00
N LYS A 21 28.03 11.89 27.71
CA LYS A 21 28.45 11.34 26.41
C LYS A 21 27.71 11.99 25.23
N CYS A 22 26.39 12.17 25.32
CA CYS A 22 25.62 12.83 24.28
C CYS A 22 26.06 14.29 24.07
N LYS A 23 26.26 15.06 25.16
CA LYS A 23 26.74 16.44 25.10
C LYS A 23 28.14 16.54 24.50
N THR A 24 29.05 15.66 24.91
CA THR A 24 30.41 15.59 24.36
C THR A 24 30.39 15.30 22.87
N LYS A 25 29.58 14.32 22.42
CA LYS A 25 29.44 14.01 20.99
C LYS A 25 28.87 15.19 20.21
N PHE A 26 27.84 15.87 20.74
CA PHE A 26 27.26 17.06 20.12
C PHE A 26 28.29 18.19 19.97
N ASN A 27 29.01 18.52 21.05
CA ASN A 27 30.03 19.57 21.01
C ASN A 27 31.16 19.21 20.03
N SER A 28 31.61 17.96 20.01
CA SER A 28 32.60 17.48 19.04
C SER A 28 32.15 17.65 17.59
N ILE A 29 30.85 17.49 17.29
CA ILE A 29 30.32 17.73 15.94
C ILE A 29 30.42 19.22 15.59
N VAL A 30 30.06 20.10 16.53
CA VAL A 30 30.14 21.56 16.34
C VAL A 30 31.58 22.01 16.14
N ASP A 31 32.50 21.53 16.97
CA ASP A 31 33.93 21.86 16.87
C ASP A 31 34.51 21.42 15.52
N GLU A 32 34.16 20.21 15.06
CA GLU A 32 34.59 19.70 13.75
C GLU A 32 34.01 20.55 12.61
N LEU A 33 32.74 20.94 12.67
CA LEU A 33 32.10 21.83 11.68
C LEU A 33 32.75 23.21 11.60
N LEU A 34 33.25 23.76 12.69
CA LEU A 34 33.96 25.05 12.69
C LEU A 34 35.35 24.95 12.05
N SER A 35 35.93 23.75 12.02
CA SER A 35 37.27 23.48 11.48
C SER A 35 37.27 22.89 10.07
N ILE A 36 36.13 22.40 9.58
CA ILE A 36 36.05 21.63 8.35
C ILE A 36 36.26 22.52 7.11
N THR A 37 37.18 22.11 6.24
CA THR A 37 37.40 22.75 4.93
C THR A 37 37.02 21.75 3.84
N LYS A 38 35.73 21.61 3.60
CA LYS A 38 35.13 20.70 2.62
C LYS A 38 34.02 21.41 1.84
N ASP A 39 33.59 20.81 0.73
CA ASP A 39 32.45 21.35 0.00
C ASP A 39 31.12 21.13 0.76
N ALA A 40 30.07 21.84 0.35
CA ALA A 40 28.78 21.78 1.02
C ALA A 40 28.17 20.37 1.04
N ASN A 41 28.41 19.57 0.01
CA ASN A 41 27.88 18.21 -0.10
C ASN A 41 28.56 17.25 0.90
N GLU A 42 29.87 17.33 1.04
CA GLU A 42 30.61 16.57 2.04
C GLU A 42 30.24 16.98 3.47
N VAL A 43 30.01 18.27 3.71
CA VAL A 43 29.52 18.78 5.01
C VAL A 43 28.10 18.26 5.30
N GLU A 44 27.20 18.23 4.31
CA GLU A 44 25.86 17.67 4.46
C GLU A 44 25.91 16.18 4.84
N GLU A 45 26.71 15.37 4.14
CA GLU A 45 26.86 13.94 4.44
C GLU A 45 27.46 13.71 5.84
N PHE A 46 28.43 14.54 6.24
CA PHE A 46 29.02 14.53 7.57
C PHE A 46 27.96 14.81 8.65
N ILE A 47 27.21 15.90 8.52
CA ILE A 47 26.15 16.28 9.47
C ILE A 47 25.14 15.15 9.60
N PHE A 48 24.67 14.63 8.47
CA PHE A 48 23.64 13.58 8.46
C PHE A 48 24.10 12.32 9.19
N LYS A 49 25.31 11.81 8.91
CA LYS A 49 25.86 10.63 9.59
C LYS A 49 25.99 10.84 11.10
N HIS A 50 26.56 11.98 11.51
CA HIS A 50 26.80 12.27 12.93
C HIS A 50 25.48 12.51 13.71
N LEU A 51 24.46 13.08 13.06
CA LEU A 51 23.13 13.20 13.66
C LEU A 51 22.44 11.85 13.83
N LEU A 52 22.65 10.90 12.91
CA LEU A 52 22.14 9.53 13.09
C LEU A 52 22.79 8.84 14.29
N GLU A 53 24.11 8.96 14.44
CA GLU A 53 24.83 8.45 15.62
C GLU A 53 24.33 9.07 16.92
N LEU A 54 24.16 10.40 16.93
CA LEU A 54 23.64 11.11 18.09
C LEU A 54 22.19 10.71 18.40
N GLY A 55 21.36 10.49 17.37
CA GLY A 55 20.00 9.96 17.49
C GLY A 55 19.98 8.57 18.13
N LEU A 56 20.92 7.70 17.78
CA LEU A 56 21.08 6.39 18.42
C LEU A 56 21.44 6.53 19.91
N MET A 57 22.31 7.48 20.25
CA MET A 57 22.67 7.78 21.65
C MET A 57 21.48 8.32 22.45
N PHE A 58 20.67 9.21 21.87
CA PHE A 58 19.45 9.69 22.50
C PHE A 58 18.41 8.58 22.72
N LEU A 59 18.28 7.69 21.74
CA LEU A 59 17.39 6.54 21.88
C LEU A 59 17.88 5.57 22.97
N ASN A 60 19.19 5.34 23.07
CA ASN A 60 19.78 4.60 24.20
C ASN A 60 19.48 5.28 25.55
N LEU A 61 19.65 6.59 25.64
CA LEU A 61 19.33 7.37 26.83
C LEU A 61 17.85 7.24 27.23
N TYR A 62 16.94 7.27 26.24
CA TYR A 62 15.52 7.03 26.48
C TYR A 62 15.28 5.66 27.13
N PHE A 63 15.89 4.58 26.62
CA PHE A 63 15.75 3.25 27.22
C PHE A 63 16.34 3.14 28.62
N LEU A 64 17.47 3.81 28.89
CA LEU A 64 18.10 3.81 30.22
C LEU A 64 17.19 4.38 31.32
N LYS A 65 16.30 5.33 30.99
CA LYS A 65 15.32 5.90 31.92
C LYS A 65 14.42 4.85 32.56
N PHE A 66 14.19 3.72 31.91
CA PHE A 66 13.26 2.68 32.38
C PHE A 66 13.91 1.61 33.25
N ASN A 67 15.14 1.84 33.74
CA ASN A 67 15.83 0.99 34.72
C ASN A 67 15.79 -0.52 34.36
N ASN A 68 16.00 -0.84 33.09
CA ASN A 68 15.93 -2.20 32.56
C ASN A 68 14.62 -2.95 32.93
N GLY A 69 13.48 -2.25 33.04
CA GLY A 69 12.20 -2.86 33.40
C GLY A 69 12.14 -3.42 34.83
N ASN A 70 12.98 -2.92 35.74
CA ASN A 70 12.90 -3.26 37.15
C ASN A 70 11.82 -2.43 37.84
N TYR A 71 10.65 -3.03 38.06
CA TYR A 71 9.48 -2.47 38.74
C TYR A 71 9.30 -3.09 40.14
N GLY A 72 10.39 -3.56 40.76
CA GLY A 72 10.38 -4.20 42.08
C GLY A 72 10.42 -5.73 42.03
N LYS A 73 10.37 -6.37 43.20
CA LYS A 73 10.40 -7.84 43.32
C LYS A 73 9.10 -8.49 42.83
N THR A 74 7.97 -7.79 42.95
CA THR A 74 6.64 -8.30 42.63
C THR A 74 5.78 -7.19 41.99
N ILE A 75 4.99 -7.53 40.97
CA ILE A 75 4.05 -6.63 40.30
C ILE A 75 2.65 -7.24 40.36
N LYS A 76 1.64 -6.44 40.71
CA LYS A 76 0.24 -6.88 40.67
C LYS A 76 -0.25 -6.99 39.23
N THR A 77 -0.77 -8.15 38.84
CA THR A 77 -1.42 -8.38 37.54
C THR A 77 -2.85 -8.87 37.73
N VAL A 78 -3.65 -8.86 36.66
CA VAL A 78 -5.02 -9.42 36.69
C VAL A 78 -5.03 -10.93 36.98
N GLU A 79 -3.93 -11.62 36.71
CA GLU A 79 -3.79 -13.06 36.93
C GLU A 79 -3.20 -13.38 38.32
N GLY A 80 -2.78 -12.38 39.10
CA GLY A 80 -2.12 -12.52 40.41
C GLY A 80 -0.81 -11.73 40.49
N ASP A 81 -0.03 -11.95 41.55
CA ASP A 81 1.26 -11.29 41.72
C ASP A 81 2.33 -11.95 40.82
N ALA A 82 2.95 -11.16 39.96
CA ALA A 82 4.05 -11.57 39.09
C ALA A 82 5.39 -11.33 39.80
N ILE A 83 6.22 -12.36 39.89
CA ILE A 83 7.50 -12.32 40.61
C ILE A 83 8.63 -12.07 39.61
N ARG A 84 9.56 -11.17 39.92
CA ARG A 84 10.71 -10.86 39.07
C ARG A 84 11.65 -12.07 38.99
N GLY A 85 11.95 -12.50 37.77
CA GLY A 85 12.92 -13.54 37.45
C GLY A 85 14.18 -12.97 36.79
N ASP A 86 14.73 -13.76 35.86
CA ASP A 86 16.01 -13.49 35.21
C ASP A 86 15.98 -12.25 34.30
N LYS A 87 17.19 -11.76 34.00
CA LYS A 87 17.41 -10.73 32.98
C LYS A 87 17.38 -11.37 31.59
N SER A 88 16.84 -10.62 30.64
CA SER A 88 16.80 -10.96 29.22
C SER A 88 17.34 -9.78 28.42
N GLU A 89 17.99 -10.08 27.31
CA GLU A 89 18.39 -9.08 26.32
C GLU A 89 17.43 -9.11 25.13
N ARG A 90 17.08 -7.94 24.63
CA ARG A 90 16.27 -7.76 23.42
C ARG A 90 16.99 -6.86 22.44
N LYS A 91 17.12 -7.29 21.19
CA LYS A 91 17.60 -6.44 20.10
C LYS A 91 16.47 -5.53 19.63
N TYR A 92 16.76 -4.24 19.51
CA TYR A 92 15.87 -3.22 18.96
C TYR A 92 16.58 -2.50 17.82
N PHE A 93 16.02 -2.63 16.62
CA PHE A 93 16.59 -2.10 15.39
C PHE A 93 15.77 -0.87 14.98
N SER A 94 16.33 0.30 15.20
CA SER A 94 15.73 1.59 14.87
C SER A 94 16.27 2.15 13.56
N ILE A 95 15.70 3.27 13.12
CA ILE A 95 16.24 4.04 11.98
C ILE A 95 17.65 4.59 12.23
N PHE A 96 18.04 4.75 13.51
CA PHE A 96 19.36 5.26 13.90
C PHE A 96 20.40 4.14 14.04
N GLY A 97 19.96 2.87 13.98
CA GLY A 97 20.82 1.72 14.22
C GLY A 97 20.27 0.77 15.28
N LYS A 98 21.11 -0.18 15.68
CA LYS A 98 20.76 -1.29 16.56
C LYS A 98 21.12 -1.02 18.01
N ILE A 99 20.18 -1.29 18.90
CA ILE A 99 20.30 -1.17 20.36
C ILE A 99 20.04 -2.55 20.99
N THR A 100 20.74 -2.83 22.08
CA THR A 100 20.41 -3.95 22.96
C THR A 100 19.72 -3.39 24.20
N ILE A 101 18.47 -3.79 24.42
CA ILE A 101 17.66 -3.43 25.58
C ILE A 101 17.79 -4.56 26.59
N ASN A 102 18.34 -4.26 27.76
CA ASN A 102 18.35 -5.15 28.90
C ASN A 102 17.04 -5.01 29.66
N ARG A 103 16.42 -6.12 30.03
CA ARG A 103 15.12 -6.11 30.71
C ARG A 103 14.99 -7.23 31.73
N HIS A 104 14.24 -6.99 32.79
CA HIS A 104 13.79 -8.04 33.71
C HIS A 104 12.53 -8.74 33.21
N LEU A 105 12.49 -10.06 33.39
CA LEU A 105 11.30 -10.87 33.16
C LEU A 105 10.52 -11.03 34.47
N TYR A 106 9.20 -11.20 34.37
CA TYR A 106 8.33 -11.48 35.51
C TYR A 106 7.53 -12.74 35.23
N HIS A 107 7.32 -13.57 36.26
CA HIS A 107 6.63 -14.84 36.15
C HIS A 107 5.32 -14.80 36.94
N VAL A 108 4.22 -15.20 36.30
CA VAL A 108 2.90 -15.32 36.93
C VAL A 108 2.19 -16.54 36.37
N LYS A 109 1.74 -17.44 37.26
CA LYS A 109 0.98 -18.66 36.89
C LYS A 109 1.58 -19.44 35.70
N GLY A 110 2.90 -19.63 35.70
CA GLY A 110 3.62 -20.37 34.64
C GLY A 110 3.87 -19.58 33.35
N LYS A 111 3.44 -18.32 33.25
CA LYS A 111 3.72 -17.42 32.12
C LYS A 111 4.88 -16.48 32.46
N THR A 112 5.67 -16.15 31.45
CA THR A 112 6.77 -15.18 31.55
C THR A 112 6.42 -13.93 30.75
N ILE A 113 6.46 -12.77 31.40
CA ILE A 113 6.13 -11.47 30.79
C ILE A 113 7.31 -10.52 30.88
N ALA A 114 7.52 -9.75 29.80
CA ALA A 114 8.44 -8.63 29.77
C ALA A 114 7.64 -7.33 29.90
N VAL A 115 7.50 -6.82 31.12
CA VAL A 115 6.65 -5.65 31.41
C VAL A 115 7.13 -4.39 30.69
N LEU A 116 8.45 -4.25 30.55
CA LEU A 116 9.06 -3.14 29.82
C LEU A 116 8.55 -3.04 28.37
N ASP A 117 8.42 -4.18 27.69
CA ASP A 117 7.94 -4.22 26.30
C ASP A 117 6.51 -3.73 26.18
N MET A 118 5.66 -4.09 27.14
CA MET A 118 4.26 -3.68 27.14
C MET A 118 4.12 -2.18 27.40
N ILE A 119 4.89 -1.64 28.35
CA ILE A 119 4.87 -0.21 28.70
C ILE A 119 5.38 0.64 27.54
N LEU A 120 6.45 0.19 26.87
CA LEU A 120 7.05 0.92 25.75
C LEU A 120 6.41 0.60 24.40
N ASN A 121 5.38 -0.26 24.40
CA ASN A 121 4.77 -0.81 23.20
C ASN A 121 5.84 -1.27 22.19
N LEU A 122 6.78 -2.11 22.63
CA LEU A 122 7.84 -2.58 21.73
C LEU A 122 7.25 -3.56 20.70
N PRO A 123 7.71 -3.48 19.44
CA PRO A 123 7.25 -4.36 18.38
C PRO A 123 7.50 -5.82 18.77
N LYS A 124 6.67 -6.75 18.30
CA LYS A 124 6.86 -8.20 18.57
C LYS A 124 8.22 -8.68 18.07
N ARG A 125 8.67 -8.20 16.90
CA ARG A 125 10.00 -8.46 16.32
C ARG A 125 11.01 -7.39 16.75
N GLN A 126 12.24 -7.49 16.25
CA GLN A 126 13.31 -6.54 16.60
C GLN A 126 13.24 -5.19 15.86
N TYR A 127 12.48 -5.08 14.77
CA TYR A 127 12.44 -3.85 13.94
C TYR A 127 11.46 -2.84 14.54
N SER A 128 11.89 -1.59 14.74
CA SER A 128 11.02 -0.52 15.22
C SER A 128 9.86 -0.27 14.26
N TYR A 129 8.75 0.25 14.77
CA TYR A 129 7.60 0.62 13.93
C TYR A 129 7.99 1.64 12.87
N LEU A 130 8.77 2.67 13.23
CA LEU A 130 9.25 3.67 12.28
C LEU A 130 10.15 3.09 11.16
N LEU A 131 11.03 2.16 11.51
CA LEU A 131 11.84 1.45 10.51
C LEU A 131 10.96 0.57 9.62
N SER A 132 9.95 -0.07 10.22
CA SER A 132 9.02 -0.95 9.52
C SER A 132 8.14 -0.18 8.54
N GLU A 133 7.65 0.99 8.94
CA GLU A 133 6.88 1.92 8.11
C GLU A 133 7.73 2.43 6.94
N LEU A 134 8.96 2.88 7.20
CA LEU A 134 9.88 3.36 6.16
C LEU A 134 10.18 2.25 5.14
N ALA A 135 10.52 1.05 5.61
CA ALA A 135 10.81 -0.09 4.75
C ALA A 135 9.58 -0.51 3.92
N SER A 136 8.39 -0.54 4.54
CA SER A 136 7.15 -0.89 3.86
C SER A 136 6.78 0.13 2.80
N THR A 137 6.87 1.43 3.11
CA THR A 137 6.59 2.52 2.17
C THR A 137 7.51 2.48 0.96
N LEU A 138 8.81 2.20 1.18
CA LEU A 138 9.76 2.04 0.07
C LEU A 138 9.45 0.79 -0.78
N ALA A 139 9.03 -0.30 -0.13
CA ALA A 139 8.72 -1.56 -0.80
C ALA A 139 7.47 -1.50 -1.71
N VAL A 140 6.56 -0.53 -1.50
CA VAL A 140 5.40 -0.31 -2.40
C VAL A 140 5.86 -0.06 -3.84
N ASN A 141 6.95 0.68 -4.02
CA ASN A 141 7.40 1.17 -5.33
C ASN A 141 8.78 0.66 -5.75
N LYS A 142 9.46 -0.13 -4.91
CA LYS A 142 10.83 -0.60 -5.17
C LYS A 142 10.97 -2.07 -4.81
N ALA A 143 11.77 -2.79 -5.60
CA ALA A 143 12.19 -4.14 -5.25
C ALA A 143 12.95 -4.15 -3.91
N TYR A 144 12.81 -5.21 -3.11
CA TYR A 144 13.41 -5.30 -1.78
C TYR A 144 14.93 -5.08 -1.76
N GLY A 145 15.66 -5.51 -2.79
CA GLY A 145 17.10 -5.23 -2.92
C GLY A 145 17.42 -3.74 -2.94
N ASN A 146 16.58 -2.92 -3.62
CA ASN A 146 16.73 -1.48 -3.66
C ASN A 146 16.34 -0.82 -2.32
N VAL A 147 15.35 -1.38 -1.62
CA VAL A 147 14.97 -0.93 -0.26
C VAL A 147 16.13 -1.14 0.71
N VAL A 148 16.70 -2.35 0.73
CA VAL A 148 17.85 -2.68 1.58
C VAL A 148 19.06 -1.81 1.22
N TYR A 149 19.33 -1.62 -0.07
CA TYR A 149 20.42 -0.74 -0.52
C TYR A 149 20.21 0.71 -0.06
N PHE A 150 18.98 1.23 -0.17
CA PHE A 150 18.64 2.57 0.28
C PHE A 150 18.86 2.74 1.80
N LEU A 151 18.36 1.79 2.59
CA LEU A 151 18.52 1.81 4.05
C LEU A 151 19.99 1.67 4.48
N LYS A 152 20.78 0.88 3.76
CA LYS A 152 22.22 0.78 3.99
C LYS A 152 22.94 2.09 3.62
N LYS A 153 22.62 2.68 2.47
CA LYS A 153 23.31 3.87 1.95
C LYS A 153 23.07 5.10 2.82
N PHE A 154 21.83 5.34 3.22
CA PHE A 154 21.48 6.55 3.95
C PHE A 154 21.46 6.34 5.47
N PHE A 155 20.96 5.21 5.96
CA PHE A 155 20.78 5.03 7.40
C PHE A 155 21.85 4.12 8.04
N SER A 156 22.82 3.62 7.26
CA SER A 156 23.81 2.62 7.71
C SER A 156 23.17 1.35 8.29
N ILE A 157 21.93 1.06 7.88
CA ILE A 157 21.15 -0.09 8.38
C ILE A 157 21.41 -1.28 7.46
N ASN A 158 22.09 -2.30 7.98
CA ASN A 158 22.31 -3.56 7.29
C ASN A 158 21.13 -4.52 7.53
N LEU A 159 20.07 -4.39 6.73
CA LEU A 159 18.98 -5.36 6.65
C LEU A 159 19.26 -6.40 5.56
N SER A 160 18.78 -7.63 5.76
CA SER A 160 18.71 -8.61 4.66
C SER A 160 17.43 -8.41 3.86
N VAL A 161 17.39 -8.92 2.63
CA VAL A 161 16.16 -8.92 1.81
C VAL A 161 15.04 -9.67 2.53
N SER A 162 15.35 -10.82 3.14
CA SER A 162 14.38 -11.60 3.93
C SER A 162 13.87 -10.83 5.16
N ALA A 163 14.68 -9.96 5.78
CA ALA A 163 14.23 -9.09 6.84
C ALA A 163 13.22 -8.05 6.34
N ALA A 164 13.48 -7.44 5.17
CA ALA A 164 12.55 -6.49 4.55
C ALA A 164 11.23 -7.18 4.16
N GLU A 165 11.29 -8.40 3.60
CA GLU A 165 10.10 -9.22 3.33
C GLU A 165 9.30 -9.48 4.61
N THR A 166 9.97 -9.89 5.70
CA THR A 166 9.32 -10.15 6.99
C THR A 166 8.65 -8.90 7.57
N ILE A 167 9.25 -7.73 7.39
CA ILE A 167 8.68 -6.45 7.82
C ILE A 167 7.38 -6.19 7.06
N VAL A 168 7.41 -6.29 5.73
CA VAL A 168 6.26 -6.00 4.86
C VAL A 168 5.14 -7.01 5.05
N ASP A 169 5.49 -8.29 5.15
CA ASP A 169 4.57 -9.38 5.49
C ASP A 169 3.89 -9.13 6.84
N GLY A 170 4.65 -8.66 7.85
CA GLY A 170 4.12 -8.25 9.14
C GLY A 170 3.00 -7.21 9.02
N SER A 171 3.23 -6.15 8.24
CA SER A 171 2.26 -5.07 7.99
C SER A 171 1.03 -5.53 7.21
N SER A 172 1.11 -6.63 6.46
CA SER A 172 -0.01 -7.16 5.67
C SER A 172 -1.08 -7.86 6.52
N ASN A 173 -0.74 -8.32 7.73
CA ASN A 173 -1.68 -9.04 8.60
C ASN A 173 -2.85 -8.17 9.07
N GLU A 174 -2.68 -6.85 9.07
CA GLU A 174 -3.69 -5.88 9.50
C GLU A 174 -4.61 -5.46 8.33
N TYR A 175 -4.42 -6.00 7.12
CA TYR A 175 -5.21 -5.66 5.93
C TYR A 175 -6.71 -5.89 6.15
N GLU A 176 -7.10 -7.08 6.62
CA GLU A 176 -8.51 -7.43 6.81
C GLU A 176 -9.14 -6.64 7.96
N GLU A 177 -8.40 -6.40 9.05
CA GLU A 177 -8.85 -5.62 10.21
C GLU A 177 -9.09 -4.16 9.81
N TYR A 178 -8.13 -3.53 9.11
CA TYR A 178 -8.24 -2.17 8.58
C TYR A 178 -9.49 -1.98 7.73
N TYR A 179 -9.75 -2.90 6.79
CA TYR A 179 -10.92 -2.79 5.92
C TYR A 179 -12.24 -3.12 6.64
N SER A 180 -12.20 -3.96 7.68
CA SER A 180 -13.37 -4.25 8.53
C SER A 180 -13.75 -3.03 9.37
N GLU A 181 -12.76 -2.37 9.98
CA GLU A 181 -12.98 -1.10 10.70
C GLU A 181 -13.52 -0.02 9.76
N LEU A 182 -12.92 0.16 8.58
CA LEU A 182 -13.41 1.12 7.59
C LEU A 182 -14.85 0.87 7.13
N ILE A 183 -15.31 -0.38 7.08
CA ILE A 183 -16.72 -0.68 6.78
C ILE A 183 -17.61 -0.21 7.94
N ASN A 184 -17.18 -0.45 9.18
CA ASN A 184 -17.93 -0.14 10.40
C ASN A 184 -17.94 1.35 10.76
N THR A 185 -16.92 2.12 10.38
CA THR A 185 -16.77 3.54 10.71
C THR A 185 -17.37 4.49 9.66
N LYS A 186 -18.08 3.99 8.65
CA LYS A 186 -18.72 4.86 7.66
C LYS A 186 -19.91 5.57 8.26
N ASP A 187 -19.66 6.77 8.78
CA ASP A 187 -20.66 7.83 8.77
C ASP A 187 -21.06 8.07 7.31
N VAL A 188 -22.35 7.93 7.03
CA VAL A 188 -22.96 8.37 5.78
C VAL A 188 -22.78 9.89 5.76
N GLN A 189 -21.69 10.38 5.19
CA GLN A 189 -21.55 11.80 4.90
C GLN A 189 -22.56 12.13 3.81
N ASP A 190 -23.68 12.66 4.29
CA ASP A 190 -24.82 13.15 3.56
C ASP A 190 -24.38 14.31 2.64
N THR A 191 -23.88 13.94 1.46
CA THR A 191 -23.53 14.90 0.41
C THR A 191 -24.80 15.23 -0.37
N GLN A 192 -25.75 15.91 0.29
CA GLN A 192 -27.06 16.31 -0.24
C GLN A 192 -27.04 17.28 -1.44
N LYS A 193 -25.94 17.39 -2.20
CA LYS A 193 -25.84 18.36 -3.31
C LYS A 193 -25.36 17.82 -4.65
N GLN A 194 -24.92 16.56 -4.76
CA GLN A 194 -24.47 16.01 -6.04
C GLN A 194 -24.96 14.57 -6.22
N GLU A 195 -25.42 14.23 -7.43
CA GLU A 195 -25.64 12.84 -7.81
C GLU A 195 -24.32 12.08 -7.75
N ILE A 196 -24.20 11.15 -6.81
CA ILE A 196 -23.03 10.30 -6.64
C ILE A 196 -23.42 8.89 -7.07
N TYR A 197 -22.67 8.35 -8.02
CA TYR A 197 -22.82 6.97 -8.49
C TYR A 197 -21.82 6.08 -7.77
N THR A 198 -22.26 4.88 -7.39
CA THR A 198 -21.36 3.80 -7.01
C THR A 198 -20.96 3.02 -8.26
N VAL A 199 -19.66 2.80 -8.43
CA VAL A 199 -19.08 2.04 -9.53
C VAL A 199 -18.37 0.82 -8.99
N ALA A 200 -18.70 -0.35 -9.54
CA ALA A 200 -17.93 -1.57 -9.42
C ALA A 200 -17.20 -1.83 -10.74
N SER A 201 -15.92 -2.20 -10.68
CA SER A 201 -15.14 -2.52 -11.88
C SER A 201 -14.19 -3.68 -11.60
N PHE A 202 -13.99 -4.52 -12.61
CA PHE A 202 -13.18 -5.72 -12.52
C PHE A 202 -12.26 -5.82 -13.74
N ASP A 203 -10.97 -6.03 -13.50
CA ASP A 203 -9.94 -6.15 -14.53
C ASP A 203 -9.01 -7.32 -14.22
N CYS A 204 -8.58 -8.04 -15.27
CA CYS A 204 -7.70 -9.19 -15.18
C CYS A 204 -6.26 -8.80 -15.53
N LYS A 205 -5.33 -9.01 -14.59
CA LYS A 205 -3.91 -8.73 -14.80
C LYS A 205 -3.06 -10.00 -14.78
N GLY A 206 -2.36 -10.27 -15.88
CA GLY A 206 -1.36 -11.34 -15.92
C GLY A 206 -0.08 -10.98 -15.15
N VAL A 207 0.09 -11.54 -13.96
CA VAL A 207 1.26 -11.36 -13.08
C VAL A 207 2.29 -12.47 -13.32
N PRO A 208 3.56 -12.13 -13.63
CA PRO A 208 4.64 -13.12 -13.73
C PRO A 208 4.86 -13.84 -12.40
N VAL A 209 4.95 -15.17 -12.44
CA VAL A 209 5.19 -16.02 -11.26
C VAL A 209 6.58 -16.63 -11.30
N ILE A 210 7.19 -16.81 -10.14
CA ILE A 210 8.53 -17.41 -10.02
C ILE A 210 8.50 -18.91 -10.37
N LYS A 211 9.63 -19.45 -10.84
CA LYS A 211 9.73 -20.81 -11.40
C LYS A 211 9.22 -21.93 -10.47
N LYS A 212 9.39 -21.79 -9.15
CA LYS A 212 8.90 -22.78 -8.16
C LYS A 212 7.38 -22.86 -8.10
N GLU A 213 6.67 -21.74 -8.29
CA GLU A 213 5.21 -21.70 -8.34
C GLU A 213 4.69 -22.05 -9.73
N ALA A 214 5.42 -21.67 -10.78
CA ALA A 214 5.12 -22.09 -12.15
C ALA A 214 5.19 -23.61 -12.32
N ALA A 215 6.00 -24.32 -11.51
CA ALA A 215 6.06 -25.78 -11.50
C ALA A 215 4.80 -26.44 -10.89
N LYS A 216 4.02 -25.72 -10.06
CA LYS A 216 2.74 -26.17 -9.52
C LYS A 216 1.58 -25.96 -10.50
N ILE A 217 1.76 -25.14 -11.54
CA ILE A 217 0.80 -24.93 -12.63
C ILE A 217 0.93 -26.14 -13.58
N ILE A 218 0.13 -27.18 -13.32
CA ILE A 218 -0.04 -28.43 -14.09
C ILE A 218 1.29 -29.13 -14.45
N ALA A 219 1.64 -30.16 -13.69
CA ALA A 219 2.86 -30.95 -13.88
C ALA A 219 2.90 -31.76 -15.20
N ARG A 220 1.77 -31.96 -15.88
CA ARG A 220 1.68 -32.71 -17.14
C ARG A 220 0.98 -31.87 -18.22
N LEU A 221 1.79 -31.21 -19.02
CA LEU A 221 1.35 -30.47 -20.20
C LEU A 221 1.06 -31.46 -21.34
N GLY A 222 -0.01 -31.20 -22.11
CA GLY A 222 -0.23 -31.86 -23.39
C GLY A 222 0.87 -31.51 -24.41
N LYS A 223 1.03 -32.33 -25.46
CA LYS A 223 2.02 -32.07 -26.52
C LYS A 223 1.65 -30.75 -27.23
N GLY A 224 2.36 -29.66 -26.93
CA GLY A 224 2.14 -28.33 -27.50
C GLY A 224 1.84 -27.22 -26.49
N GLU A 225 1.54 -27.55 -25.23
CA GLU A 225 1.25 -26.54 -24.21
C GLU A 225 2.56 -25.97 -23.62
N LYS A 226 2.65 -24.64 -23.58
CA LYS A 226 3.80 -23.91 -23.02
C LYS A 226 3.59 -23.72 -21.52
N LYS A 227 4.63 -23.92 -20.71
CA LYS A 227 4.62 -23.58 -19.26
C LYS A 227 4.15 -22.14 -19.07
N GLN A 228 3.02 -21.96 -18.42
CA GLN A 228 2.43 -20.64 -18.16
C GLN A 228 3.34 -19.89 -17.16
N LYS A 229 4.01 -18.83 -17.63
CA LYS A 229 4.90 -17.99 -16.80
C LYS A 229 4.16 -16.92 -16.01
N LYS A 230 2.86 -16.78 -16.24
CA LYS A 230 1.99 -15.79 -15.61
C LYS A 230 0.78 -16.48 -15.01
N LYS A 231 0.34 -16.01 -13.85
CA LYS A 231 -1.01 -16.25 -13.32
C LYS A 231 -1.83 -14.98 -13.49
N GLU A 232 -3.11 -15.13 -13.71
CA GLU A 232 -4.03 -14.01 -13.83
C GLU A 232 -4.57 -13.64 -12.45
N ALA A 233 -4.34 -12.40 -12.03
CA ALA A 233 -5.01 -11.82 -10.88
C ALA A 233 -6.31 -11.15 -11.34
N LEU A 234 -7.37 -11.27 -10.54
CA LEU A 234 -8.52 -10.39 -10.67
C LEU A 234 -8.36 -9.21 -9.73
N VAL A 235 -8.49 -8.00 -10.27
CA VAL A 235 -8.58 -6.76 -9.51
C VAL A 235 -10.04 -6.32 -9.51
N GLY A 236 -10.64 -6.22 -8.33
CA GLY A 236 -11.94 -5.59 -8.11
C GLY A 236 -11.76 -4.21 -7.49
N VAL A 237 -12.52 -3.24 -7.96
CA VAL A 237 -12.56 -1.89 -7.37
C VAL A 237 -13.99 -1.44 -7.16
N LYS A 238 -14.23 -0.83 -5.99
CA LYS A 238 -15.44 -0.06 -5.69
C LYS A 238 -15.06 1.39 -5.45
N TYR A 239 -15.81 2.32 -6.02
CA TYR A 239 -15.63 3.74 -5.74
C TYR A 239 -16.93 4.52 -5.96
N ASN A 240 -16.98 5.71 -5.38
CA ASN A 240 -18.07 6.66 -5.56
C ASN A 240 -17.59 7.82 -6.43
N ILE A 241 -18.39 8.27 -7.39
CA ILE A 241 -18.01 9.37 -8.28
C ILE A 241 -19.22 10.21 -8.68
N ALA A 242 -19.05 11.53 -8.66
CA ALA A 242 -20.00 12.45 -9.28
C ALA A 242 -19.77 12.48 -10.81
N PRO A 243 -20.83 12.56 -11.63
CA PRO A 243 -20.70 12.44 -13.08
C PRO A 243 -19.83 13.56 -13.66
N ASN A 244 -18.99 13.20 -14.64
CA ASN A 244 -18.28 14.15 -15.49
C ASN A 244 -18.91 14.08 -16.89
N VAL A 245 -19.94 14.91 -17.10
CA VAL A 245 -20.70 14.98 -18.37
C VAL A 245 -19.78 15.43 -19.49
N ARG A 246 -19.72 14.64 -20.57
CA ARG A 246 -18.85 14.84 -21.74
C ARG A 246 -19.58 14.45 -23.01
N THR A 247 -19.25 15.11 -24.13
CA THR A 247 -19.75 14.69 -25.45
C THR A 247 -18.92 13.56 -26.04
N ALA A 248 -19.46 12.87 -27.05
CA ALA A 248 -18.74 11.82 -27.75
C ALA A 248 -17.45 12.35 -28.42
N GLU A 249 -17.50 13.56 -28.97
CA GLU A 249 -16.36 14.26 -29.58
C GLU A 249 -15.29 14.59 -28.55
N GLU A 250 -15.68 15.07 -27.36
CA GLU A 250 -14.74 15.34 -26.27
C GLU A 250 -14.03 14.06 -25.83
N VAL A 251 -14.76 12.97 -25.62
CA VAL A 251 -14.18 11.68 -25.21
C VAL A 251 -13.24 11.13 -26.30
N ALA A 252 -13.68 11.13 -27.57
CA ALA A 252 -12.85 10.66 -28.68
C ALA A 252 -11.59 11.51 -28.89
N THR A 253 -11.72 12.83 -28.79
CA THR A 253 -10.57 13.75 -28.89
C THR A 253 -9.56 13.48 -27.78
N ASN A 254 -10.02 13.34 -26.53
CA ASN A 254 -9.13 13.13 -25.39
C ASN A 254 -8.37 11.79 -25.46
N LEU A 255 -9.00 10.74 -26.02
CA LEU A 255 -8.39 9.42 -26.14
C LEU A 255 -7.41 9.30 -27.33
N VAL A 256 -7.64 10.04 -28.43
CA VAL A 256 -6.83 9.93 -29.66
C VAL A 256 -5.82 11.07 -29.82
N TYR A 257 -6.15 12.26 -29.32
CA TYR A 257 -5.38 13.50 -29.43
C TYR A 257 -5.20 14.18 -28.05
N PRO A 258 -4.54 13.52 -27.08
CA PRO A 258 -4.46 14.03 -25.70
C PRO A 258 -3.73 15.39 -25.57
N ASP A 259 -2.87 15.74 -26.53
CA ASP A 259 -2.16 17.02 -26.52
C ASP A 259 -3.10 18.22 -26.76
N GLN A 260 -4.17 18.02 -27.54
CA GLN A 260 -5.18 19.06 -27.79
C GLN A 260 -6.05 19.35 -26.56
N GLU A 261 -6.19 18.38 -25.64
CA GLU A 261 -6.91 18.57 -24.39
C GLU A 261 -6.09 19.39 -23.39
N LYS A 262 -4.77 19.14 -23.32
CA LYS A 262 -3.87 19.85 -22.39
C LYS A 262 -3.95 21.36 -22.60
N GLU A 263 -3.90 21.81 -23.85
CA GLU A 263 -4.02 23.23 -24.23
C GLU A 263 -5.36 23.84 -23.78
N LYS A 264 -6.49 23.14 -24.01
CA LYS A 264 -7.83 23.61 -23.61
C LYS A 264 -8.07 23.57 -22.11
N SER A 265 -7.44 22.63 -21.40
CA SER A 265 -7.63 22.42 -19.97
C SER A 265 -6.89 23.46 -19.11
N SER A 266 -5.74 23.95 -19.58
CA SER A 266 -5.04 25.09 -18.95
C SER A 266 -5.85 26.38 -19.00
N GLU A 267 -6.69 26.56 -20.03
CA GLU A 267 -7.52 27.77 -20.20
C GLU A 267 -8.81 27.74 -19.38
N LYS A 268 -9.41 26.57 -19.15
CA LYS A 268 -10.76 26.46 -18.57
C LYS A 268 -10.83 26.20 -17.06
N GLY A 269 -9.72 25.93 -16.38
CA GLY A 269 -9.69 25.72 -14.91
C GLY A 269 -10.64 24.63 -14.38
N CYS A 270 -11.14 23.74 -15.24
CA CYS A 270 -12.22 22.82 -14.92
C CYS A 270 -11.69 21.65 -14.09
N LYS A 271 -12.02 21.62 -12.80
CA LYS A 271 -11.65 20.53 -11.89
C LYS A 271 -12.54 19.31 -12.16
N LYS A 272 -11.98 18.26 -12.78
CA LYS A 272 -12.66 16.97 -12.97
C LYS A 272 -13.05 16.36 -11.61
N ASN A 273 -14.27 15.82 -11.51
CA ASN A 273 -14.71 15.09 -10.31
C ASN A 273 -13.81 13.87 -10.10
N LYS A 274 -13.30 13.72 -8.87
CA LYS A 274 -12.43 12.61 -8.47
C LYS A 274 -13.24 11.53 -7.79
N ALA A 275 -12.90 10.29 -8.07
CA ALA A 275 -13.45 9.14 -7.34
C ALA A 275 -13.09 9.21 -5.86
N GLN A 276 -14.07 8.95 -5.00
CA GLN A 276 -14.03 8.93 -3.55
C GLN A 276 -14.31 7.52 -3.02
N ASN A 277 -14.05 7.29 -1.73
CA ASN A 277 -14.36 6.02 -1.04
C ASN A 277 -13.88 4.77 -1.79
N LYS A 278 -12.67 4.86 -2.35
CA LYS A 278 -12.08 3.81 -3.17
C LYS A 278 -11.74 2.60 -2.31
N ARG A 279 -12.18 1.42 -2.73
CA ARG A 279 -11.77 0.13 -2.20
C ARG A 279 -11.20 -0.69 -3.34
N TYR A 280 -9.99 -1.21 -3.14
CA TYR A 280 -9.32 -2.10 -4.07
C TYR A 280 -9.17 -3.47 -3.44
N ILE A 281 -9.44 -4.52 -4.20
CA ILE A 281 -9.14 -5.90 -3.88
C ILE A 281 -8.42 -6.48 -5.08
N ALA A 282 -7.30 -7.14 -4.87
CA ALA A 282 -6.59 -7.84 -5.92
C ALA A 282 -6.16 -9.20 -5.39
N SER A 283 -6.44 -10.27 -6.14
CA SER A 283 -6.00 -11.60 -5.73
C SER A 283 -5.53 -12.43 -6.89
N LEU A 284 -4.40 -13.11 -6.67
CA LEU A 284 -3.85 -14.16 -7.53
C LEU A 284 -4.31 -15.57 -7.12
N GLU A 285 -4.83 -15.71 -5.89
CA GLU A 285 -5.15 -17.00 -5.29
C GLU A 285 -6.65 -17.24 -5.19
N LYS A 286 -7.41 -16.21 -4.80
CA LYS A 286 -8.86 -16.30 -4.67
C LYS A 286 -9.48 -16.51 -6.07
N PRO A 287 -10.47 -17.42 -6.20
CA PRO A 287 -11.28 -17.50 -7.41
C PRO A 287 -11.92 -16.15 -7.72
N LYS A 288 -12.09 -15.85 -9.02
CA LYS A 288 -12.70 -14.60 -9.52
C LYS A 288 -14.02 -14.26 -8.81
N LYS A 289 -14.87 -15.27 -8.61
CA LYS A 289 -16.14 -15.15 -7.91
C LYS A 289 -16.00 -14.63 -6.48
N LEU A 290 -15.01 -15.10 -5.70
CA LEU A 290 -14.80 -14.64 -4.32
C LEU A 290 -14.36 -13.17 -4.28
N VAL A 291 -13.49 -12.76 -5.20
CA VAL A 291 -13.08 -11.33 -5.30
C VAL A 291 -14.28 -10.45 -5.64
N MET A 292 -15.17 -10.89 -6.52
CA MET A 292 -16.43 -10.19 -6.81
C MET A 292 -17.36 -10.14 -5.59
N GLN A 293 -17.49 -11.26 -4.86
CA GLN A 293 -18.28 -11.32 -3.62
C GLN A 293 -17.76 -10.36 -2.56
N GLU A 294 -16.45 -10.23 -2.38
CA GLU A 294 -15.90 -9.27 -1.40
C GLU A 294 -16.17 -7.81 -1.78
N ILE A 295 -16.23 -7.48 -3.07
CA ILE A 295 -16.68 -6.16 -3.51
C ILE A 295 -18.18 -6.01 -3.30
N HIS A 296 -18.98 -7.02 -3.62
CA HIS A 296 -20.43 -7.04 -3.41
C HIS A 296 -20.82 -6.83 -1.94
N GLU A 297 -20.15 -7.53 -1.02
CA GLU A 297 -20.32 -7.38 0.42
C GLU A 297 -20.17 -5.93 0.91
N THR A 298 -19.38 -5.12 0.19
CA THR A 298 -19.17 -3.71 0.54
C THR A 298 -20.26 -2.77 0.06
N ILE A 299 -21.15 -3.24 -0.83
CA ILE A 299 -22.21 -2.44 -1.44
C ILE A 299 -23.61 -3.03 -1.30
N LYS A 300 -23.76 -4.27 -0.83
CA LYS A 300 -25.05 -4.98 -0.74
C LYS A 300 -26.12 -4.25 0.09
N ASN A 301 -25.68 -3.38 1.00
CA ASN A 301 -26.56 -2.57 1.85
C ASN A 301 -26.74 -1.12 1.33
N GLU A 302 -26.15 -0.76 0.18
CA GLU A 302 -26.36 0.54 -0.45
C GLU A 302 -27.72 0.57 -1.19
N ASP A 303 -28.37 1.74 -1.19
CA ASP A 303 -29.63 1.95 -1.91
C ASP A 303 -29.39 2.36 -3.36
N PHE A 304 -29.78 1.48 -4.29
CA PHE A 304 -29.67 1.70 -5.74
C PHE A 304 -30.99 2.11 -6.40
N THR A 305 -32.04 2.44 -5.64
CA THR A 305 -33.35 2.78 -6.22
C THR A 305 -33.31 4.06 -7.06
N LYS A 306 -32.57 5.08 -6.61
CA LYS A 306 -32.41 6.36 -7.32
C LYS A 306 -31.29 6.33 -8.35
N ASN A 307 -30.10 5.91 -7.91
CA ASN A 307 -28.90 5.86 -8.76
C ASN A 307 -28.52 4.39 -8.99
N PRO A 308 -28.43 3.92 -10.25
CA PRO A 308 -28.03 2.56 -10.53
C PRO A 308 -26.59 2.28 -10.08
N LEU A 309 -26.33 1.03 -9.72
CA LEU A 309 -24.96 0.52 -9.66
C LEU A 309 -24.39 0.53 -11.09
N LEU A 310 -23.25 1.21 -11.27
CA LEU A 310 -22.53 1.17 -12.54
C LEU A 310 -21.49 0.05 -12.50
N CYS A 311 -21.49 -0.83 -13.49
CA CYS A 311 -20.47 -1.85 -13.68
C CYS A 311 -19.63 -1.51 -14.90
N VAL A 312 -18.31 -1.41 -14.75
CA VAL A 312 -17.38 -1.17 -15.87
C VAL A 312 -16.38 -2.33 -15.96
N MET A 313 -16.43 -3.09 -17.05
CA MET A 313 -15.57 -4.25 -17.28
C MET A 313 -15.15 -4.36 -18.75
N ASP A 314 -14.09 -5.12 -19.01
CA ASP A 314 -13.65 -5.44 -20.37
C ASP A 314 -14.61 -6.41 -21.10
N GLY A 315 -14.22 -6.89 -22.28
CA GLY A 315 -15.02 -7.81 -23.08
C GLY A 315 -15.01 -9.28 -22.63
N ALA A 316 -14.44 -9.63 -21.47
CA ALA A 316 -14.31 -11.02 -21.05
C ALA A 316 -15.67 -11.59 -20.57
N LEU A 317 -16.29 -12.45 -21.38
CA LEU A 317 -17.63 -13.03 -21.11
C LEU A 317 -17.78 -13.66 -19.72
N ILE A 318 -16.73 -14.31 -19.21
CA ILE A 318 -16.76 -14.93 -17.88
C ILE A 318 -16.94 -13.91 -16.76
N LEU A 319 -16.42 -12.68 -16.90
CA LEU A 319 -16.60 -11.62 -15.91
C LEU A 319 -18.04 -11.14 -15.89
N TRP A 320 -18.67 -10.99 -17.05
CA TRP A 320 -20.09 -10.64 -17.16
C TRP A 320 -21.01 -11.69 -16.53
N GLN A 321 -20.78 -12.97 -16.82
CA GLN A 321 -21.54 -14.07 -16.23
C GLN A 321 -21.41 -14.11 -14.70
N LEU A 322 -20.19 -13.95 -14.18
CA LEU A 322 -19.96 -13.93 -12.74
C LEU A 322 -20.57 -12.69 -12.08
N PHE A 323 -20.53 -11.53 -12.74
CA PHE A 323 -21.14 -10.32 -12.22
C PHE A 323 -22.67 -10.45 -12.12
N GLU A 324 -23.31 -10.99 -13.17
CA GLU A 324 -24.74 -11.28 -13.15
C GLU A 324 -25.14 -12.23 -12.02
N GLU A 325 -24.32 -13.26 -11.76
CA GLU A 325 -24.55 -14.21 -10.67
C GLU A 325 -24.35 -13.55 -9.29
N VAL A 326 -23.26 -12.84 -9.08
CA VAL A 326 -22.87 -12.30 -7.75
C VAL A 326 -23.71 -11.09 -7.36
N PHE A 327 -24.08 -10.24 -8.32
CA PHE A 327 -24.85 -9.01 -8.10
C PHE A 327 -26.32 -9.17 -8.53
N ALA A 328 -26.84 -10.40 -8.44
CA ALA A 328 -28.21 -10.75 -8.85
C ALA A 328 -29.28 -10.04 -7.98
N ASP A 329 -28.96 -9.77 -6.72
CA ASP A 329 -29.81 -9.09 -5.74
C ASP A 329 -30.00 -7.59 -6.02
N ILE A 330 -29.10 -6.96 -6.78
CA ILE A 330 -29.21 -5.55 -7.16
C ILE A 330 -29.97 -5.44 -8.49
N ALA A 331 -31.24 -5.01 -8.42
CA ALA A 331 -32.08 -4.87 -9.61
C ALA A 331 -31.65 -3.72 -10.52
N ASN A 332 -31.39 -2.53 -9.95
CA ASN A 332 -31.03 -1.33 -10.71
C ASN A 332 -29.53 -1.24 -10.94
N LYS A 333 -29.06 -1.77 -12.07
CA LYS A 333 -27.64 -1.79 -12.47
C LYS A 333 -27.46 -1.52 -13.95
N ILE A 334 -26.42 -0.79 -14.32
CA ILE A 334 -26.03 -0.48 -15.70
C ILE A 334 -24.67 -1.10 -15.99
N LEU A 335 -24.61 -1.91 -17.04
CA LEU A 335 -23.40 -2.60 -17.51
C LEU A 335 -22.75 -1.79 -18.63
N ILE A 336 -21.48 -1.43 -18.46
CA ILE A 336 -20.72 -0.57 -19.38
C ILE A 336 -19.45 -1.30 -19.79
N LEU A 337 -19.30 -1.54 -21.10
CA LEU A 337 -18.06 -2.06 -21.66
C LEU A 337 -16.96 -0.99 -21.58
N ASP A 338 -15.79 -1.35 -21.06
CA ASP A 338 -14.67 -0.43 -20.94
C ASP A 338 -14.15 -0.01 -22.32
N ILE A 339 -14.39 1.26 -22.64
CA ILE A 339 -14.01 1.86 -23.92
C ILE A 339 -12.51 1.85 -24.15
N ILE A 340 -11.67 1.85 -23.10
CA ILE A 340 -10.21 1.80 -23.24
C ILE A 340 -9.79 0.51 -23.95
N HIS A 341 -10.38 -0.62 -23.56
CA HIS A 341 -10.15 -1.91 -24.19
C HIS A 341 -10.63 -1.92 -25.65
N VAL A 342 -11.80 -1.33 -25.93
CA VAL A 342 -12.32 -1.22 -27.30
C VAL A 342 -11.38 -0.42 -28.20
N VAL A 343 -10.85 0.71 -27.70
CA VAL A 343 -9.92 1.57 -28.44
C VAL A 343 -8.65 0.83 -28.85
N GLU A 344 -8.11 -0.05 -28.00
CA GLU A 344 -6.96 -0.89 -28.36
C GLU A 344 -7.24 -1.81 -29.56
N TYR A 345 -8.47 -2.33 -29.68
CA TYR A 345 -8.86 -3.12 -30.85
C TYR A 345 -9.01 -2.26 -32.12
N ILE A 346 -9.56 -1.06 -32.00
CA ILE A 346 -9.64 -0.11 -33.13
C ILE A 346 -8.23 0.23 -33.63
N TRP A 347 -7.27 0.44 -32.72
CA TRP A 347 -5.86 0.66 -33.06
C TRP A 347 -5.25 -0.51 -33.83
N LYS A 348 -5.53 -1.75 -33.44
CA LYS A 348 -5.06 -2.95 -34.18
C LYS A 348 -5.56 -2.92 -35.63
N VAL A 349 -6.84 -2.61 -35.85
CA VAL A 349 -7.40 -2.48 -37.21
C VAL A 349 -6.75 -1.33 -37.97
N ALA A 350 -6.57 -0.19 -37.31
CA ALA A 350 -5.94 0.99 -37.91
C ALA A 350 -4.51 0.70 -38.40
N HIS A 351 -3.74 -0.09 -37.65
CA HIS A 351 -2.37 -0.48 -38.01
C HIS A 351 -2.28 -1.49 -39.16
N VAL A 352 -3.36 -2.24 -39.42
CA VAL A 352 -3.46 -3.05 -40.63
C VAL A 352 -3.71 -2.17 -41.87
N LYS A 353 -4.53 -1.13 -41.74
CA LYS A 353 -4.93 -0.24 -42.85
C LYS A 353 -3.92 0.89 -43.13
N HIS A 354 -3.19 1.33 -42.11
CA HIS A 354 -2.34 2.50 -42.15
C HIS A 354 -1.04 2.26 -41.39
N LYS A 355 0.04 2.92 -41.82
CA LYS A 355 1.34 2.86 -41.14
C LYS A 355 1.21 3.30 -39.68
N GLU A 356 1.85 2.57 -38.77
CA GLU A 356 1.94 2.92 -37.35
C GLU A 356 2.50 4.34 -37.16
N GLY A 357 1.93 5.08 -36.21
CA GLY A 357 2.26 6.49 -35.96
C GLY A 357 1.75 7.50 -37.00
N SER A 358 1.10 7.06 -38.09
CA SER A 358 0.59 7.98 -39.12
C SER A 358 -0.64 8.78 -38.65
N GLN A 359 -0.81 9.99 -39.17
CA GLN A 359 -2.01 10.79 -38.93
C GLN A 359 -3.28 10.14 -39.51
N LYS A 360 -3.14 9.34 -40.57
CA LYS A 360 -4.24 8.55 -41.13
C LYS A 360 -4.73 7.49 -40.13
N ALA A 361 -3.83 6.81 -39.42
CA ALA A 361 -4.19 5.86 -38.37
C ALA A 361 -4.94 6.55 -37.22
N LYS A 362 -4.44 7.69 -36.73
CA LYS A 362 -5.12 8.51 -35.70
C LYS A 362 -6.52 8.93 -36.15
N LYS A 363 -6.65 9.49 -37.35
CA LYS A 363 -7.93 9.93 -37.91
C LYS A 363 -8.92 8.77 -38.03
N TYR A 364 -8.47 7.61 -38.52
CA TYR A 364 -9.29 6.40 -38.57
C TYR A 364 -9.81 6.01 -37.18
N VAL A 365 -8.93 5.94 -36.17
CA VAL A 365 -9.32 5.58 -34.80
C VAL A 365 -10.32 6.59 -34.24
N TYR A 366 -10.09 7.89 -34.43
CA TYR A 366 -11.01 8.94 -34.00
C TYR A 366 -12.40 8.77 -34.61
N GLU A 367 -12.48 8.60 -35.93
CA GLU A 367 -13.75 8.45 -36.64
C GLU A 367 -14.53 7.21 -36.18
N LYS A 368 -13.85 6.07 -36.00
CA LYS A 368 -14.50 4.83 -35.55
C LYS A 368 -14.90 4.88 -34.09
N LEU A 369 -14.07 5.46 -33.23
CA LEU A 369 -14.39 5.66 -31.83
C LEU A 369 -15.59 6.60 -31.66
N LEU A 370 -15.62 7.72 -32.38
CA LEU A 370 -16.73 8.67 -32.35
C LEU A 370 -18.04 8.00 -32.78
N LEU A 371 -18.00 7.21 -33.86
CA LEU A 371 -19.14 6.45 -34.35
C LEU A 371 -19.66 5.46 -33.29
N ILE A 372 -18.79 4.75 -32.57
CA ILE A 372 -19.17 3.87 -31.46
C ILE A 372 -19.82 4.66 -30.32
N LEU A 373 -19.20 5.78 -29.89
CA LEU A 373 -19.68 6.62 -28.79
C LEU A 373 -21.03 7.29 -29.10
N GLN A 374 -21.35 7.50 -30.37
CA GLN A 374 -22.64 7.99 -30.85
C GLN A 374 -23.70 6.89 -30.99
N GLY A 375 -23.41 5.65 -30.56
CA GLY A 375 -24.35 4.52 -30.59
C GLY A 375 -24.41 3.77 -31.92
N ASN A 376 -23.56 4.11 -32.89
CA ASN A 376 -23.60 3.53 -34.24
C ASN A 376 -22.71 2.28 -34.40
N VAL A 377 -22.41 1.56 -33.31
CA VAL A 377 -21.46 0.43 -33.28
C VAL A 377 -21.72 -0.64 -34.36
N SER A 378 -22.98 -0.91 -34.69
CA SER A 378 -23.35 -1.89 -35.73
C SER A 378 -22.83 -1.53 -37.12
N ILE A 379 -22.69 -0.24 -37.44
CA ILE A 379 -22.13 0.21 -38.71
C ILE A 379 -20.66 -0.18 -38.80
N TYR A 380 -19.92 0.01 -37.70
CA TYR A 380 -18.51 -0.34 -37.66
C TYR A 380 -18.28 -1.85 -37.70
N ILE A 381 -19.09 -2.63 -36.97
CA ILE A 381 -18.99 -4.10 -37.02
C ILE A 381 -19.20 -4.62 -38.46
N LYS A 382 -20.18 -4.07 -39.19
CA LYS A 382 -20.42 -4.43 -40.61
C LYS A 382 -19.26 -4.06 -41.54
N GLU A 383 -18.49 -3.02 -41.24
CA GLU A 383 -17.28 -2.67 -42.02
C GLU A 383 -16.14 -3.69 -41.83
N LEU A 384 -16.12 -4.40 -40.69
CA LEU A 384 -15.07 -5.36 -40.36
C LEU A 384 -15.35 -6.78 -40.89
N GLN A 385 -16.60 -7.07 -41.27
CA GLN A 385 -17.02 -8.30 -41.91
C GLN A 385 -16.79 -8.22 -43.42
#